data_AF-A0A365TXQ4-F1
#
_entry.id   AF-A0A365TXQ4-F1
#
_cell.length_a   1.000
_cell.length_b   1.000
_cell.length_c   1.000
_cell.angle_alpha   90.00
_cell.angle_beta   90.00
_cell.angle_gamma   90.00
#
_symmetry.space_group_name_H-M   'P 1'
#
loop_
_entity.id
_entity.type
_entity.pdbx_description
1 polymer ?
#
loop_
_entity_poly.entity_id
_entity_poly.type
_entity_poly.pdbx_seq_one_letter_code
_entity_poly.pdbx_strand_id
1 'polypeptide(L)'
;MMAPGLRLKGARVLLPDGLARVPLTICDGVVCDGATAPDARDVDLTGYLVMPGIVDAHGDGFERHLAPRRGAMKDLDQGLVAAEAELAANGITTAVLAQFYSWEGGMRGPDFATRVLAALDAVRDSVVTDLHAQLRFEVPMLDDYGTFRALAAAHGVRHVVFNDHLPHDALDKGKRPPRLTGHALRIGKNPDTHLSDMQALHARMDEVPAALDDLCAGLAADGVRMGSHDDRSAQDRAAWRGRGVRISEFPETLAAAEAAREGDDLVILGAPNVVRGGSHNGNVSALDLVAMGLCDALASDYHYPSPRRAAFLLADSGVLDLPGAWWLISGGPAQGLGLTDRGDLTRGKRADLVVLDAETRRIGATLSGGRVSYMSGAVAARFLR
;
A
#
# COMPACT_ATOMS: atom_id res chain seq x y z
N MET A 1 -24.18 17.02 -14.68
CA MET A 1 -25.20 16.02 -15.02
C MET A 1 -24.71 14.70 -14.43
N MET A 2 -25.44 14.06 -13.52
CA MET A 2 -25.03 12.77 -12.96
C MET A 2 -24.96 11.76 -14.09
N ALA A 3 -23.86 11.01 -14.21
CA ALA A 3 -23.75 9.98 -15.24
C ALA A 3 -24.87 8.95 -15.02
N PRO A 4 -25.55 8.49 -16.08
CA PRO A 4 -26.54 7.42 -15.93
C PRO A 4 -25.86 6.19 -15.31
N GLY A 5 -26.59 5.47 -14.47
CA GLY A 5 -26.10 4.23 -13.86
C GLY A 5 -25.64 3.23 -14.92
N LEU A 6 -24.75 2.32 -14.55
CA LEU A 6 -24.23 1.26 -15.41
C LEU A 6 -24.66 -0.10 -14.87
N ARG A 7 -25.15 -0.98 -15.74
CA ARG A 7 -25.47 -2.37 -15.39
C ARG A 7 -24.57 -3.32 -16.17
N LEU A 8 -23.60 -3.90 -15.47
CA LEU A 8 -22.66 -4.87 -16.01
C LEU A 8 -23.34 -6.25 -16.07
N LYS A 9 -23.49 -6.81 -17.26
CA LYS A 9 -24.17 -8.11 -17.49
C LYS A 9 -23.19 -9.14 -18.03
N GLY A 10 -23.52 -10.43 -17.93
CA GLY A 10 -22.77 -11.51 -18.59
C GLY A 10 -21.40 -11.87 -18.00
N ALA A 11 -20.80 -11.05 -17.14
CA ALA A 11 -19.58 -11.41 -16.42
C ALA A 11 -19.84 -12.41 -15.28
N ARG A 12 -18.77 -13.04 -14.78
CA ARG A 12 -18.75 -13.64 -13.44
C ARG A 12 -18.24 -12.61 -12.45
N VAL A 13 -19.02 -12.30 -11.43
CA VAL A 13 -18.71 -11.30 -10.40
C VAL A 13 -18.22 -12.02 -9.15
N LEU A 14 -17.09 -11.60 -8.59
CA LEU A 14 -16.63 -12.09 -7.29
C LEU A 14 -17.38 -11.33 -6.19
N LEU A 15 -18.27 -12.04 -5.51
CA LEU A 15 -19.02 -11.59 -4.34
C LEU A 15 -18.44 -12.25 -3.07
N PRO A 16 -18.85 -11.82 -1.86
CA PRO A 16 -18.43 -12.47 -0.61
C PRO A 16 -18.67 -13.99 -0.59
N ASP A 17 -19.77 -14.45 -1.20
CA ASP A 17 -20.11 -15.88 -1.29
C ASP A 17 -19.42 -16.62 -2.46
N GLY A 18 -18.56 -15.93 -3.21
CA GLY A 18 -17.78 -16.48 -4.33
C GLY A 18 -18.19 -15.95 -5.71
N LEU A 19 -17.65 -16.60 -6.75
CA LEU A 19 -17.86 -16.19 -8.15
C LEU A 19 -19.25 -16.61 -8.66
N ALA A 20 -20.09 -15.65 -9.01
CA ALA A 20 -21.43 -15.88 -9.55
C ALA A 20 -21.67 -15.11 -10.86
N ARG A 21 -22.48 -15.67 -11.77
CA ARG A 21 -22.91 -14.98 -12.99
C ARG A 21 -24.18 -14.19 -12.69
N VAL A 22 -24.01 -12.96 -12.21
CA VAL A 22 -25.10 -12.05 -11.85
C VAL A 22 -24.82 -10.65 -12.41
N PRO A 23 -25.85 -9.84 -12.69
CA PRO A 23 -25.64 -8.46 -13.07
C PRO A 23 -25.14 -7.64 -11.88
N LEU A 24 -24.19 -6.74 -12.11
CA LEU A 24 -23.74 -5.74 -11.13
C LEU A 24 -24.19 -4.36 -11.60
N THR A 25 -24.94 -3.64 -10.76
CA THR A 25 -25.42 -2.29 -11.08
C THR A 25 -24.63 -1.27 -10.27
N ILE A 26 -24.19 -0.19 -10.93
CA ILE A 26 -23.45 0.92 -10.34
C ILE A 26 -24.25 2.19 -10.58
N CYS A 27 -24.48 2.96 -9.53
CA CYS A 27 -25.15 4.26 -9.60
C CYS A 27 -24.53 5.19 -8.56
N ASP A 28 -24.32 6.46 -8.91
CA ASP A 28 -23.74 7.48 -8.02
C ASP A 28 -22.46 7.03 -7.29
N GLY A 29 -21.61 6.30 -8.00
CA GLY A 29 -20.32 5.84 -7.50
C GLY A 29 -20.35 4.65 -6.54
N VAL A 30 -21.52 4.04 -6.30
CA VAL A 30 -21.70 2.88 -5.41
C VAL A 30 -22.34 1.70 -6.13
N VAL A 31 -22.20 0.50 -5.56
CA VAL A 31 -22.93 -0.70 -5.99
C VAL A 31 -24.39 -0.60 -5.54
N CYS A 32 -25.32 -0.67 -6.49
CA CYS A 32 -26.74 -0.44 -6.28
C CYS A 32 -27.59 -1.70 -6.51
N ASP A 33 -28.84 -1.66 -6.05
CA ASP A 33 -29.84 -2.63 -6.51
C ASP A 33 -30.18 -2.34 -7.99
N GLY A 34 -30.43 -3.38 -8.79
CA GLY A 34 -30.87 -3.20 -10.17
C GLY A 34 -32.20 -2.45 -10.26
N ALA A 35 -33.06 -2.58 -9.24
CA ALA A 35 -34.33 -1.86 -9.14
C ALA A 35 -34.18 -0.36 -8.87
N THR A 36 -33.10 0.07 -8.22
CA THR A 36 -32.86 1.50 -7.91
C THR A 36 -32.34 2.29 -9.10
N ALA A 37 -31.89 1.62 -10.17
CA ALA A 37 -31.45 2.26 -11.41
C ALA A 37 -32.06 1.53 -12.61
N PRO A 38 -33.38 1.67 -12.86
CA PRO A 38 -34.07 0.97 -13.95
C PRO A 38 -33.49 1.35 -15.33
N ASP A 39 -33.15 2.64 -15.49
CA ASP A 39 -32.60 3.23 -16.71
C ASP A 39 -31.07 3.09 -16.83
N ALA A 40 -30.44 2.28 -15.98
CA ALA A 40 -29.00 2.01 -16.06
C ALA A 40 -28.65 1.42 -17.43
N ARG A 41 -27.61 1.97 -18.07
CA ARG A 41 -27.14 1.48 -19.36
C ARG A 41 -26.49 0.11 -19.19
N ASP A 42 -26.94 -0.86 -19.96
CA ASP A 42 -26.36 -2.19 -19.97
C ASP A 42 -24.98 -2.19 -20.65
N VAL A 43 -24.03 -2.89 -20.04
CA VAL A 43 -22.73 -3.23 -20.62
C VAL A 43 -22.54 -4.73 -20.55
N ASP A 44 -22.51 -5.40 -21.70
CA ASP A 44 -22.28 -6.84 -21.76
C ASP A 44 -20.79 -7.16 -21.55
N LEU A 45 -20.46 -7.82 -20.46
CA LEU A 45 -19.13 -8.29 -20.11
C LEU A 45 -19.05 -9.83 -20.15
N THR A 46 -19.82 -10.48 -21.04
CA THR A 46 -19.66 -11.90 -21.35
C THR A 46 -18.21 -12.20 -21.74
N GLY A 47 -17.62 -13.21 -21.07
CA GLY A 47 -16.21 -13.60 -21.21
C GLY A 47 -15.26 -12.93 -20.20
N TYR A 48 -15.78 -12.09 -19.29
CA TYR A 48 -14.97 -11.39 -18.29
C TYR A 48 -15.32 -11.81 -16.86
N LEU A 49 -14.37 -11.53 -15.95
CA LEU A 49 -14.54 -11.50 -14.52
C LEU A 49 -14.69 -10.05 -14.06
N VAL A 50 -15.54 -9.80 -13.07
CA VAL A 50 -15.61 -8.53 -12.34
C VAL A 50 -15.21 -8.81 -10.91
N MET A 51 -14.11 -8.21 -10.46
CA MET A 51 -13.53 -8.44 -9.14
C MET A 51 -13.56 -7.14 -8.34
N PRO A 52 -13.59 -7.19 -6.98
CA PRO A 52 -13.32 -6.02 -6.15
C PRO A 52 -12.03 -5.34 -6.58
N GLY A 53 -12.03 -4.01 -6.59
CA GLY A 53 -10.85 -3.21 -6.90
C GLY A 53 -9.71 -3.52 -5.93
N ILE A 54 -8.48 -3.49 -6.43
CA ILE A 54 -7.31 -3.75 -5.59
C ILE A 54 -7.12 -2.55 -4.66
N VAL A 55 -6.90 -2.83 -3.37
CA VAL A 55 -6.55 -1.87 -2.34
C VAL A 55 -5.11 -2.15 -1.95
N ASP A 56 -4.21 -1.27 -2.38
CA ASP A 56 -2.79 -1.41 -2.13
C ASP A 56 -2.40 -0.65 -0.86
N ALA A 57 -2.15 -1.39 0.23
CA ALA A 57 -1.90 -0.81 1.54
C ALA A 57 -0.48 -0.26 1.74
N HIS A 58 0.45 -0.61 0.85
CA HIS A 58 1.82 -0.11 0.85
C HIS A 58 2.43 -0.22 -0.57
N GLY A 59 2.83 0.92 -1.14
CA GLY A 59 3.61 0.94 -2.37
C GLY A 59 4.65 2.05 -2.38
N ASP A 60 5.94 1.71 -2.51
CA ASP A 60 7.04 2.65 -2.70
C ASP A 60 7.46 2.78 -4.18
N GLY A 61 6.84 1.97 -5.06
CA GLY A 61 7.11 1.96 -6.49
C GLY A 61 6.89 3.29 -7.21
N PHE A 62 6.17 4.25 -6.61
CA PHE A 62 5.90 5.56 -7.20
C PHE A 62 7.16 6.43 -7.32
N GLU A 63 8.17 6.19 -6.47
CA GLU A 63 9.43 6.95 -6.47
C GLU A 63 10.11 6.94 -7.84
N ARG A 64 9.97 5.85 -8.62
CA ARG A 64 10.55 5.73 -9.98
C ARG A 64 9.99 6.73 -10.98
N HIS A 65 8.77 7.20 -10.75
CA HIS A 65 8.11 8.22 -11.57
C HIS A 65 8.46 9.64 -11.12
N LEU A 66 8.79 9.83 -9.83
CA LEU A 66 9.14 11.14 -9.28
C LEU A 66 10.57 11.57 -9.62
N ALA A 67 11.47 10.61 -9.77
CA ALA A 67 12.86 10.85 -10.11
C ALA A 67 13.37 9.87 -11.16
N PRO A 68 12.82 9.89 -12.39
CA PRO A 68 13.22 8.96 -13.44
C PRO A 68 14.70 9.13 -13.83
N ARG A 69 15.29 10.32 -13.58
CA ARG A 69 16.73 10.62 -13.76
C ARG A 69 17.22 11.62 -12.71
N ARG A 70 18.50 11.52 -12.31
CA ARG A 70 19.15 12.47 -11.40
C ARG A 70 18.98 13.92 -11.90
N GLY A 71 18.41 14.79 -11.05
CA GLY A 71 18.24 16.22 -11.32
C GLY A 71 16.96 16.62 -12.07
N ALA A 72 16.17 15.65 -12.56
CA ALA A 72 14.88 15.90 -13.20
C ALA A 72 13.75 15.74 -12.17
N MET A 73 13.61 16.71 -11.26
CA MET A 73 12.58 16.70 -10.21
C MET A 73 11.75 17.99 -10.17
N LYS A 74 11.54 18.62 -11.33
CA LYS A 74 10.82 19.90 -11.38
C LYS A 74 9.31 19.72 -11.17
N ASP A 75 8.75 18.59 -11.61
CA ASP A 75 7.30 18.39 -11.69
C ASP A 75 6.89 17.07 -11.00
N LEU A 76 6.92 17.06 -9.65
CA LEU A 76 6.52 15.89 -8.84
C LEU A 76 5.06 15.50 -9.08
N ASP A 77 4.21 16.48 -9.31
CA ASP A 77 2.81 16.36 -9.71
C ASP A 77 2.65 15.51 -10.98
N GLN A 78 3.45 15.76 -12.02
CA GLN A 78 3.41 14.96 -13.25
C GLN A 78 3.89 13.52 -13.01
N GLY A 79 4.90 13.35 -12.15
CA GLY A 79 5.36 12.03 -11.72
C GLY A 79 4.27 11.24 -10.97
N LEU A 80 3.51 11.90 -10.10
CA LEU A 80 2.39 11.28 -9.39
C LEU A 80 1.24 10.91 -10.33
N VAL A 81 0.92 11.75 -11.32
CA VAL A 81 -0.08 11.43 -12.35
C VAL A 81 0.37 10.22 -13.19
N ALA A 82 1.65 10.13 -13.55
CA ALA A 82 2.19 8.97 -14.26
C ALA A 82 2.15 7.68 -13.40
N ALA A 83 2.46 7.81 -12.11
CA ALA A 83 2.35 6.70 -11.17
C ALA A 83 0.89 6.24 -11.01
N GLU A 84 -0.06 7.17 -10.90
CA GLU A 84 -1.50 6.88 -10.84
C GLU A 84 -2.00 6.13 -12.07
N ALA A 85 -1.58 6.54 -13.27
CA ALA A 85 -1.94 5.85 -14.50
C ALA A 85 -1.43 4.39 -14.52
N GLU A 86 -0.22 4.14 -13.99
CA GLU A 86 0.32 2.78 -13.86
C GLU A 86 -0.44 1.95 -12.81
N LEU A 87 -0.79 2.56 -11.67
CA LEU A 87 -1.61 1.93 -10.63
C LEU A 87 -2.98 1.51 -11.19
N ALA A 88 -3.67 2.43 -11.86
CA ALA A 88 -4.97 2.19 -12.50
C ALA A 88 -4.90 1.07 -13.55
N ALA A 89 -3.86 1.07 -14.39
CA ALA A 89 -3.62 0.01 -15.38
C ALA A 89 -3.36 -1.38 -14.75
N ASN A 90 -2.97 -1.43 -13.48
CA ASN A 90 -2.76 -2.66 -12.70
C ASN A 90 -3.95 -3.02 -11.80
N GLY A 91 -5.09 -2.34 -11.93
CA GLY A 91 -6.33 -2.70 -11.24
C GLY A 91 -6.43 -2.14 -9.83
N ILE A 92 -5.48 -1.28 -9.44
CA ILE A 92 -5.44 -0.61 -8.14
C ILE A 92 -6.43 0.55 -8.18
N THR A 93 -7.40 0.50 -7.28
CA THR A 93 -8.48 1.48 -7.15
C THR A 93 -8.27 2.41 -5.97
N THR A 94 -7.53 1.93 -4.97
CA THR A 94 -7.07 2.66 -3.79
C THR A 94 -5.60 2.34 -3.59
N ALA A 95 -4.73 3.35 -3.49
CA ALA A 95 -3.29 3.17 -3.35
C ALA A 95 -2.73 4.01 -2.19
N VAL A 96 -1.98 3.36 -1.30
CA VAL A 96 -1.19 4.02 -0.25
C VAL A 96 0.24 4.19 -0.74
N LEU A 97 0.66 5.45 -0.93
CA LEU A 97 2.00 5.82 -1.38
C LEU A 97 2.93 5.95 -0.17
N ALA A 98 3.87 5.02 -0.03
CA ALA A 98 4.76 4.90 1.12
C ALA A 98 6.02 5.78 0.96
N GLN A 99 5.96 7.01 1.49
CA GLN A 99 7.05 7.97 1.42
C GLN A 99 7.89 7.96 2.70
N PHE A 100 9.21 7.81 2.56
CA PHE A 100 10.15 7.95 3.67
C PHE A 100 10.23 9.37 4.22
N TYR A 101 10.42 9.46 5.54
CA TYR A 101 10.94 10.59 6.30
C TYR A 101 12.13 10.06 7.13
N SER A 102 13.33 10.17 6.55
CA SER A 102 14.50 9.40 6.99
C SER A 102 15.80 10.21 6.93
N TRP A 103 16.68 9.91 7.89
CA TRP A 103 18.05 10.45 7.98
C TRP A 103 18.92 10.00 6.80
N GLU A 104 18.50 8.97 6.05
CA GLU A 104 19.14 8.53 4.81
C GLU A 104 19.21 9.65 3.76
N GLY A 105 18.29 10.62 3.82
CA GLY A 105 18.33 11.81 2.97
C GLY A 105 17.99 11.54 1.49
N GLY A 106 18.26 12.54 0.65
CA GLY A 106 17.84 12.49 -0.76
C GLY A 106 16.32 12.36 -0.90
N MET A 107 15.86 11.40 -1.70
CA MET A 107 14.42 11.12 -1.89
C MET A 107 13.75 10.53 -0.64
N ARG A 108 14.53 10.15 0.36
CA ARG A 108 14.00 9.64 1.64
C ARG A 108 13.98 10.69 2.74
N GLY A 109 14.53 11.88 2.47
CA GLY A 109 14.69 12.93 3.48
C GLY A 109 13.42 13.74 3.76
N PRO A 110 13.40 14.49 4.88
CA PRO A 110 12.29 15.36 5.29
C PRO A 110 11.83 16.35 4.21
N ASP A 111 12.78 17.02 3.55
CA ASP A 111 12.49 18.01 2.51
C ASP A 111 11.77 17.38 1.31
N PHE A 112 12.17 16.17 0.94
CA PHE A 112 11.54 15.45 -0.16
C PHE A 112 10.15 14.96 0.23
N ALA A 113 9.99 14.40 1.43
CA ALA A 113 8.70 13.99 1.96
C ALA A 113 7.69 15.15 1.94
N THR A 114 8.10 16.33 2.42
CA THR A 114 7.27 17.55 2.42
C THR A 114 6.81 17.92 1.00
N ARG A 115 7.72 17.87 0.03
CA ARG A 115 7.40 18.18 -1.37
C ARG A 115 6.47 17.15 -2.01
N VAL A 116 6.64 15.86 -1.69
CA VAL A 116 5.77 14.78 -2.18
C VAL A 116 4.36 14.92 -1.63
N LEU A 117 4.21 15.21 -0.33
CA LEU A 117 2.89 15.43 0.28
C LEU A 117 2.18 16.63 -0.33
N ALA A 118 2.88 17.76 -0.51
CA ALA A 118 2.32 18.93 -1.18
C ALA A 118 1.90 18.64 -2.63
N ALA A 119 2.69 17.87 -3.37
CA ALA A 119 2.34 17.45 -4.74
C ALA A 119 1.14 16.49 -4.76
N LEU A 120 1.05 15.59 -3.79
CA LEU A 120 -0.06 14.66 -3.66
C LEU A 120 -1.37 15.40 -3.37
N ASP A 121 -1.34 16.38 -2.47
CA ASP A 121 -2.51 17.22 -2.18
C ASP A 121 -3.00 17.99 -3.41
N ALA A 122 -2.08 18.45 -4.25
CA ALA A 122 -2.43 19.13 -5.49
C ALA A 122 -3.04 18.20 -6.57
N VAL A 123 -2.64 16.91 -6.58
CA VAL A 123 -3.04 15.96 -7.62
C VAL A 123 -4.27 15.13 -7.24
N ARG A 124 -4.52 14.88 -5.95
CA ARG A 124 -5.50 13.90 -5.46
C ARG A 124 -6.89 14.05 -6.06
N ASP A 125 -7.39 15.27 -6.16
CA ASP A 125 -8.74 15.56 -6.70
C ASP A 125 -8.79 15.56 -8.24
N SER A 126 -7.64 15.57 -8.91
CA SER A 126 -7.53 15.58 -10.37
C SER A 126 -7.52 14.18 -10.99
N VAL A 127 -7.20 13.16 -10.19
CA VAL A 127 -7.09 11.76 -10.63
C VAL A 127 -8.33 10.94 -10.23
N VAL A 128 -8.41 9.69 -10.70
CA VAL A 128 -9.57 8.82 -10.45
C VAL A 128 -9.29 7.80 -9.36
N THR A 129 -8.09 7.21 -9.36
CA THR A 129 -7.65 6.29 -8.29
C THR A 129 -7.60 7.04 -6.96
N ASP A 130 -8.09 6.40 -5.89
CA ASP A 130 -8.07 7.00 -4.56
C ASP A 130 -6.67 6.87 -3.96
N LEU A 131 -5.92 7.97 -3.95
CA LEU A 131 -4.54 8.01 -3.47
C LEU A 131 -4.51 8.42 -2.00
N HIS A 132 -3.69 7.73 -1.21
CA HIS A 132 -3.44 7.98 0.22
C HIS A 132 -1.93 8.11 0.45
N ALA A 133 -1.55 8.93 1.43
CA ALA A 133 -0.16 9.01 1.87
C ALA A 133 0.09 8.06 3.04
N GLN A 134 1.23 7.38 3.02
CA GLN A 134 1.85 6.81 4.21
C GLN A 134 3.21 7.49 4.40
N LEU A 135 3.53 7.85 5.64
CA LEU A 135 4.88 8.28 5.99
C LEU A 135 5.62 7.16 6.72
N ARG A 136 6.85 6.88 6.29
CA ARG A 136 7.75 5.92 6.92
C ARG A 136 8.82 6.67 7.71
N PHE A 137 8.72 6.63 9.03
CA PHE A 137 9.52 7.46 9.93
C PHE A 137 10.64 6.66 10.58
N GLU A 138 11.86 7.19 10.50
CA GLU A 138 13.02 6.64 11.21
C GLU A 138 12.98 7.04 12.68
N VAL A 139 12.76 6.07 13.57
CA VAL A 139 12.65 6.31 15.01
C VAL A 139 13.87 7.01 15.65
N PRO A 140 15.12 6.90 15.15
CA PRO A 140 16.25 7.61 15.76
C PRO A 140 16.23 9.14 15.55
N MET A 141 15.36 9.68 14.68
CA MET A 141 15.31 11.12 14.38
C MET A 141 14.59 11.94 15.47
N LEU A 142 15.05 11.85 16.72
CA LEU A 142 14.43 12.43 17.92
C LEU A 142 14.05 13.90 17.77
N ASP A 143 14.93 14.70 17.16
CA ASP A 143 14.74 16.14 17.00
C ASP A 143 13.63 16.49 15.99
N ASP A 144 13.21 15.53 15.15
CA ASP A 144 12.17 15.69 14.13
C ASP A 144 10.77 15.30 14.61
N TYR A 145 10.59 14.70 15.80
CA TYR A 145 9.31 14.11 16.21
C TYR A 145 8.14 15.12 16.15
N GLY A 146 8.38 16.34 16.64
CA GLY A 146 7.39 17.42 16.60
C GLY A 146 7.09 17.89 15.17
N THR A 147 8.12 18.12 14.37
CA THR A 147 8.00 18.55 12.96
C THR A 147 7.31 17.49 12.11
N PHE A 148 7.67 16.21 12.31
CA PHE A 148 7.08 15.06 11.64
C PHE A 148 5.59 14.96 11.90
N ARG A 149 5.16 15.01 13.17
CA ARG A 149 3.74 14.96 13.52
C ARG A 149 2.97 16.16 12.94
N ALA A 150 3.56 17.36 13.00
CA ALA A 150 2.96 18.56 12.42
C ALA A 150 2.80 18.43 10.89
N LEU A 151 3.78 17.88 10.20
CA LEU A 151 3.73 17.61 8.76
C LEU A 151 2.63 16.60 8.42
N ALA A 152 2.56 15.48 9.17
CA ALA A 152 1.53 14.47 9.00
C ALA A 152 0.11 15.08 9.15
N ALA A 153 -0.09 15.92 10.18
CA ALA A 153 -1.36 16.61 10.40
C ALA A 153 -1.68 17.61 9.28
N ALA A 154 -0.71 18.41 8.85
CA ALA A 154 -0.90 19.45 7.82
C ALA A 154 -1.36 18.88 6.47
N HIS A 155 -0.86 17.70 6.10
CA HIS A 155 -1.19 17.01 4.85
C HIS A 155 -2.22 15.89 5.02
N GLY A 156 -2.85 15.80 6.20
CA GLY A 156 -3.89 14.82 6.48
C GLY A 156 -3.45 13.36 6.34
N VAL A 157 -2.17 13.04 6.61
CA VAL A 157 -1.65 11.68 6.61
C VAL A 157 -2.38 10.85 7.68
N ARG A 158 -2.88 9.68 7.30
CA ARG A 158 -3.64 8.78 8.21
C ARG A 158 -2.96 7.44 8.46
N HIS A 159 -1.78 7.22 7.87
CA HIS A 159 -1.01 6.00 8.02
C HIS A 159 0.47 6.36 8.22
N VAL A 160 1.05 5.94 9.34
CA VAL A 160 2.48 6.09 9.64
C VAL A 160 3.06 4.72 9.93
N VAL A 161 4.25 4.44 9.40
CA VAL A 161 5.00 3.23 9.68
C VAL A 161 6.35 3.59 10.27
N PHE A 162 6.71 2.95 11.36
CA PHE A 162 7.99 3.16 12.03
C PHE A 162 9.06 2.22 11.49
N ASN A 163 10.24 2.77 11.26
CA ASN A 163 11.41 2.08 10.75
C ASN A 163 12.63 2.35 11.63
N ASP A 164 13.59 1.42 11.59
CA ASP A 164 14.94 1.65 12.08
C ASP A 164 15.94 1.01 11.11
N HIS A 165 16.51 1.84 10.24
CA HIS A 165 17.53 1.39 9.28
C HIS A 165 18.95 1.69 9.73
N LEU A 166 19.19 2.10 10.98
CA LEU A 166 20.56 2.27 11.46
C LEU A 166 21.29 0.91 11.46
N PRO A 167 22.53 0.83 10.97
CA PRO A 167 23.32 -0.38 10.99
C PRO A 167 23.97 -0.57 12.37
N HIS A 168 23.16 -0.78 13.42
CA HIS A 168 23.59 -0.85 14.83
C HIS A 168 24.82 -1.76 15.00
N ASP A 169 24.75 -2.99 14.49
CA ASP A 169 25.84 -3.96 14.50
C ASP A 169 27.19 -3.43 14.03
N ALA A 170 27.21 -2.57 13.01
CA ALA A 170 28.44 -1.97 12.49
C ALA A 170 28.88 -0.80 13.38
N LEU A 171 27.94 0.02 13.83
CA LEU A 171 28.20 1.19 14.67
C LEU A 171 28.71 0.79 16.06
N ASP A 172 28.11 -0.22 16.69
CA ASP A 172 28.55 -0.83 17.96
C ASP A 172 30.01 -1.33 17.86
N LYS A 173 30.37 -1.91 16.72
CA LYS A 173 31.72 -2.43 16.45
C LYS A 173 32.70 -1.32 16.04
N GLY A 174 32.28 -0.05 16.01
CA GLY A 174 33.08 1.09 15.54
C GLY A 174 33.47 0.97 14.07
N LYS A 175 32.77 0.16 13.28
CA LYS A 175 33.08 -0.10 11.88
C LYS A 175 32.32 0.86 10.99
N ARG A 176 32.94 1.25 9.87
CA ARG A 176 32.26 1.99 8.81
C ARG A 176 31.20 1.06 8.17
N PRO A 177 29.91 1.44 8.18
CA PRO A 177 28.86 0.63 7.58
C PRO A 177 29.10 0.32 6.08
N PRO A 178 28.71 -0.87 5.60
CA PRO A 178 28.78 -1.22 4.19
C PRO A 178 28.04 -0.20 3.32
N ARG A 179 28.57 0.10 2.12
CA ARG A 179 27.97 1.01 1.12
C ARG A 179 27.79 2.47 1.55
N LEU A 180 28.19 2.86 2.76
CA LEU A 180 28.04 4.22 3.30
C LEU A 180 28.60 5.30 2.35
N THR A 181 29.81 5.10 1.83
CA THR A 181 30.45 6.09 0.95
C THR A 181 29.64 6.32 -0.32
N GLY A 182 29.19 5.25 -0.97
CA GLY A 182 28.35 5.35 -2.16
C GLY A 182 27.01 6.02 -1.86
N HIS A 183 26.42 5.72 -0.70
CA HIS A 183 25.19 6.37 -0.25
C HIS A 183 25.37 7.87 -0.04
N ALA A 184 26.35 8.28 0.77
CA ALA A 184 26.62 9.69 1.07
C ALA A 184 26.83 10.50 -0.22
N LEU A 185 27.65 9.99 -1.15
CA LEU A 185 27.88 10.65 -2.44
C LEU A 185 26.62 10.72 -3.32
N ARG A 186 25.75 9.70 -3.28
CA ARG A 186 24.48 9.68 -4.01
C ARG A 186 23.55 10.81 -3.55
N ILE A 187 23.52 11.09 -2.25
CA ILE A 187 22.69 12.15 -1.64
C ILE A 187 23.41 13.51 -1.57
N GLY A 188 24.62 13.63 -2.11
CA GLY A 188 25.38 14.88 -2.14
C GLY A 188 26.03 15.26 -0.79
N LYS A 189 26.21 14.30 0.11
CA LYS A 189 26.78 14.50 1.45
C LYS A 189 28.23 14.00 1.53
N ASN A 190 29.04 14.64 2.38
CA ASN A 190 30.37 14.13 2.69
C ASN A 190 30.25 12.78 3.44
N PRO A 191 30.97 11.71 3.02
CA PRO A 191 30.90 10.40 3.66
C PRO A 191 31.25 10.37 5.14
N ASP A 192 32.18 11.20 5.61
CA ASP A 192 32.59 11.20 7.02
C ASP A 192 31.59 11.98 7.87
N THR A 193 31.03 13.07 7.34
CA THR A 193 29.88 13.75 7.96
C THR A 193 28.68 12.81 8.07
N HIS A 194 28.33 12.08 7.01
CA HIS A 194 27.21 11.14 7.05
C HIS A 194 27.41 10.04 8.10
N LEU A 195 28.62 9.50 8.22
CA LEU A 195 28.96 8.55 9.29
C LEU A 195 28.81 9.18 10.68
N SER A 196 29.33 10.40 10.87
CA SER A 196 29.20 11.13 12.13
C SER A 196 27.75 11.33 12.55
N ASP A 197 26.86 11.64 11.58
CA ASP A 197 25.44 11.81 11.87
C ASP A 197 24.78 10.49 12.28
N MET A 198 25.09 9.38 11.59
CA MET A 198 24.61 8.05 11.98
C MET A 198 25.07 7.65 13.38
N GLN A 199 26.33 7.97 13.72
CA GLN A 199 26.87 7.74 15.06
C GLN A 199 26.16 8.59 16.12
N ALA A 200 25.86 9.86 15.81
CA ALA A 200 25.13 10.73 16.71
C ALA A 200 23.70 10.24 16.97
N LEU A 201 22.99 9.79 15.94
CA LEU A 201 21.66 9.17 16.07
C LEU A 201 21.74 7.89 16.92
N HIS A 202 22.68 7.01 16.60
CA HIS A 202 22.87 5.74 17.31
C HIS A 202 23.23 5.92 18.79
N ALA A 203 24.03 6.93 19.13
CA ALA A 203 24.42 7.24 20.51
C ALA A 203 23.23 7.66 21.40
N ARG A 204 22.09 8.02 20.81
CA ARG A 204 20.88 8.48 21.50
C ARG A 204 19.74 7.45 21.51
N MET A 205 20.01 6.20 21.11
CA MET A 205 18.96 5.17 21.02
C MET A 205 18.28 4.87 22.36
N ASP A 206 18.95 5.09 23.49
CA ASP A 206 18.35 4.94 24.82
C ASP A 206 17.22 5.96 25.10
N GLU A 207 17.18 7.09 24.39
CA GLU A 207 16.12 8.09 24.50
C GLU A 207 14.87 7.74 23.67
N VAL A 208 15.02 6.90 22.64
CA VAL A 208 13.98 6.60 21.65
C VAL A 208 12.71 5.98 22.25
N PRO A 209 12.76 4.99 23.18
CA PRO A 209 11.55 4.37 23.70
C PRO A 209 10.57 5.35 24.35
N ALA A 210 11.07 6.29 25.15
CA ALA A 210 10.24 7.29 25.83
C ALA A 210 9.69 8.33 24.84
N ALA A 211 10.51 8.80 23.90
CA ALA A 211 10.05 9.73 22.86
C ALA A 211 9.00 9.08 21.95
N LEU A 212 9.14 7.80 21.63
CA LEU A 212 8.18 7.05 20.82
C LEU A 212 6.82 6.91 21.51
N ASP A 213 6.79 6.74 22.84
CA ASP A 213 5.53 6.66 23.59
C ASP A 213 4.71 7.95 23.40
N ASP A 214 5.37 9.10 23.53
CA ASP A 214 4.74 10.42 23.34
C ASP A 214 4.30 10.64 21.89
N LEU A 215 5.14 10.27 20.91
CA LEU A 215 4.79 10.41 19.49
C LEU A 215 3.61 9.51 19.10
N CYS A 216 3.62 8.25 19.52
CA CYS A 216 2.54 7.30 19.23
C CYS A 216 1.23 7.76 19.87
N ALA A 217 1.26 8.24 21.11
CA ALA A 217 0.09 8.80 21.77
C ALA A 217 -0.47 10.03 21.01
N GLY A 218 0.41 10.92 20.54
CA GLY A 218 0.05 12.08 19.73
C GLY A 218 -0.59 11.70 18.39
N LEU A 219 0.03 10.77 17.65
CA LEU A 219 -0.49 10.28 16.36
C LEU A 219 -1.82 9.55 16.53
N ALA A 220 -1.97 8.73 17.57
CA ALA A 220 -3.23 8.06 17.88
C ALA A 220 -4.36 9.07 18.18
N ALA A 221 -4.07 10.13 18.94
CA ALA A 221 -5.03 11.21 19.21
C ALA A 221 -5.46 11.95 17.93
N ASP A 222 -4.58 12.02 16.92
CA ASP A 222 -4.85 12.60 15.61
C ASP A 222 -5.59 11.64 14.66
N GLY A 223 -5.89 10.41 15.12
CA GLY A 223 -6.57 9.38 14.34
C GLY A 223 -5.68 8.69 13.29
N VAL A 224 -4.36 8.74 13.48
CA VAL A 224 -3.39 8.09 12.60
C VAL A 224 -3.28 6.60 12.94
N ARG A 225 -3.38 5.75 11.93
CA ARG A 225 -3.06 4.32 12.04
C ARG A 225 -1.56 4.14 11.99
N MET A 226 -1.04 3.32 12.88
CA MET A 226 0.39 3.12 13.03
C MET A 226 0.78 1.67 12.76
N GLY A 227 1.83 1.50 11.97
CA GLY A 227 2.51 0.23 11.76
C GLY A 227 3.98 0.28 12.17
N SER A 228 4.60 -0.89 12.29
CA SER A 228 6.05 -1.05 12.31
C SER A 228 6.48 -1.89 11.13
N HIS A 229 7.72 -1.71 10.71
CA HIS A 229 8.31 -2.40 9.57
C HIS A 229 9.41 -3.36 10.04
N ASP A 230 9.52 -4.52 9.39
CA ASP A 230 10.57 -5.52 9.63
C ASP A 230 10.64 -6.03 11.09
N ASP A 231 9.48 -6.32 11.70
CA ASP A 231 9.46 -6.90 13.06
C ASP A 231 10.27 -8.21 13.11
N ARG A 232 11.17 -8.33 14.09
CA ARG A 232 12.10 -9.48 14.19
C ARG A 232 11.73 -10.48 15.27
N SER A 233 11.00 -10.05 16.30
CA SER A 233 10.66 -10.89 17.44
C SER A 233 9.25 -10.64 17.95
N ALA A 234 8.75 -11.60 18.74
CA ALA A 234 7.50 -11.45 19.47
C ALA A 234 7.55 -10.29 20.50
N GLN A 235 8.74 -10.03 21.06
CA GLN A 235 8.96 -8.94 22.01
C GLN A 235 8.84 -7.57 21.33
N ASP A 236 9.42 -7.41 20.13
CA ASP A 236 9.27 -6.18 19.34
C ASP A 236 7.79 -5.91 19.05
N ARG A 237 7.08 -6.94 18.59
CA ARG A 237 5.65 -6.86 18.30
C ARG A 237 4.82 -6.47 19.52
N ALA A 238 5.11 -7.08 20.68
CA ALA A 238 4.44 -6.74 21.93
C ALA A 238 4.73 -5.29 22.38
N ALA A 239 5.97 -4.82 22.22
CA ALA A 239 6.36 -3.45 22.56
C ALA A 239 5.65 -2.42 21.66
N TRP A 240 5.53 -2.71 20.36
CA TRP A 240 4.78 -1.87 19.43
C TRP A 240 3.27 -1.88 19.72
N ARG A 241 2.70 -3.06 19.98
CA ARG A 241 1.30 -3.19 20.40
C ARG A 241 0.99 -2.36 21.65
N GLY A 242 1.91 -2.35 22.63
CA GLY A 242 1.81 -1.52 23.83
C GLY A 242 1.69 -0.01 23.55
N ARG A 243 2.19 0.44 22.40
CA ARG A 243 2.10 1.83 21.92
C ARG A 243 0.88 2.10 21.03
N GLY A 244 0.00 1.12 20.85
CA GLY A 244 -1.14 1.22 19.94
C GLY A 244 -0.77 1.07 18.47
N VAL A 245 0.43 0.58 18.15
CA VAL A 245 0.83 0.21 16.78
C VAL A 245 0.26 -1.18 16.47
N ARG A 246 -0.66 -1.26 15.51
CA ARG A 246 -1.50 -2.46 15.25
C ARG A 246 -1.32 -3.07 13.86
N ILE A 247 -0.31 -2.59 13.13
CA ILE A 247 0.06 -3.09 11.82
C ILE A 247 1.52 -3.57 11.90
N SER A 248 1.77 -4.78 11.41
CA SER A 248 3.11 -5.34 11.20
C SER A 248 3.34 -5.45 9.70
N GLU A 249 4.18 -4.58 9.16
CA GLU A 249 4.58 -4.60 7.77
C GLU A 249 5.86 -5.43 7.61
N PHE A 250 5.78 -6.45 6.76
CA PHE A 250 6.90 -7.31 6.36
C PHE A 250 7.68 -7.94 7.54
N PRO A 251 7.02 -8.62 8.51
CA PRO A 251 7.75 -9.28 9.60
C PRO A 251 8.83 -10.22 9.05
N GLU A 252 10.03 -10.14 9.61
CA GLU A 252 11.20 -10.87 9.11
C GLU A 252 11.25 -12.33 9.61
N THR A 253 10.55 -12.62 10.70
CA THR A 253 10.56 -13.95 11.33
C THR A 253 9.15 -14.50 11.53
N LEU A 254 9.06 -15.83 11.58
CA LEU A 254 7.81 -16.51 11.90
C LEU A 254 7.30 -16.11 13.29
N ALA A 255 8.19 -16.03 14.29
CA ALA A 255 7.81 -15.66 15.65
C ALA A 255 7.18 -14.26 15.73
N ALA A 256 7.65 -13.31 14.93
CA ALA A 256 7.04 -11.98 14.85
C ALA A 256 5.64 -12.03 14.19
N ALA A 257 5.50 -12.79 13.10
CA ALA A 257 4.22 -12.95 12.40
C ALA A 257 3.16 -13.68 13.26
N GLU A 258 3.55 -14.72 13.99
CA GLU A 258 2.68 -15.42 14.96
C GLU A 258 2.26 -14.49 16.09
N ALA A 259 3.19 -13.74 16.68
CA ALA A 259 2.88 -12.78 17.73
C ALA A 259 1.98 -11.62 17.23
N ALA A 260 2.06 -11.25 15.95
CA ALA A 260 1.15 -10.29 15.34
C ALA A 260 -0.26 -10.87 15.26
N ARG A 261 -0.40 -12.09 14.74
CA ARG A 261 -1.67 -12.82 14.66
C ARG A 261 -2.32 -13.04 16.04
N GLU A 262 -1.55 -13.46 17.03
CA GLU A 262 -2.03 -13.73 18.39
C GLU A 262 -2.61 -12.50 19.09
N GLY A 263 -2.16 -11.30 18.71
CA GLY A 263 -2.67 -10.05 19.28
C GLY A 263 -3.63 -9.28 18.36
N ASP A 264 -4.13 -9.93 17.31
CA ASP A 264 -5.02 -9.33 16.30
C ASP A 264 -4.41 -8.07 15.65
N ASP A 265 -3.11 -8.09 15.37
CA ASP A 265 -2.48 -7.10 14.48
C ASP A 265 -2.63 -7.51 13.03
N LEU A 266 -2.78 -6.51 12.17
CA LEU A 266 -2.79 -6.69 10.73
C LEU A 266 -1.38 -7.03 10.23
N VAL A 267 -1.22 -8.12 9.50
CA VAL A 267 0.05 -8.46 8.83
C VAL A 267 0.00 -8.13 7.35
N ILE A 268 0.88 -7.23 6.91
CA ILE A 268 1.06 -6.85 5.50
C ILE A 268 2.32 -7.51 4.97
N LEU A 269 2.22 -8.22 3.84
CA LEU A 269 3.36 -8.83 3.14
C LEU A 269 3.50 -8.30 1.72
N GLY A 270 4.70 -8.37 1.18
CA GLY A 270 4.98 -7.97 -0.21
C GLY A 270 4.50 -9.03 -1.20
N ALA A 271 3.52 -8.67 -2.02
CA ALA A 271 3.09 -9.50 -3.14
C ALA A 271 4.24 -9.91 -4.09
N PRO A 272 5.27 -9.08 -4.38
CA PRO A 272 6.40 -9.52 -5.19
C PRO A 272 7.16 -10.73 -4.61
N ASN A 273 7.19 -10.87 -3.28
CA ASN A 273 7.87 -11.97 -2.59
C ASN A 273 7.07 -13.27 -2.66
N VAL A 274 5.73 -13.18 -2.68
CA VAL A 274 4.86 -14.34 -2.97
C VAL A 274 5.07 -14.81 -4.40
N VAL A 275 5.09 -13.89 -5.38
CA VAL A 275 5.25 -14.24 -6.81
C VAL A 275 6.63 -14.86 -7.11
N ARG A 276 7.66 -14.47 -6.37
CA ARG A 276 9.02 -14.97 -6.57
C ARG A 276 9.24 -16.38 -5.99
N GLY A 277 8.46 -16.80 -5.00
CA GLY A 277 8.47 -18.18 -4.47
C GLY A 277 9.70 -18.56 -3.62
N GLY A 278 10.40 -17.60 -3.03
CA GLY A 278 11.53 -17.87 -2.12
C GLY A 278 11.83 -16.72 -1.16
N SER A 279 12.45 -17.01 -0.02
CA SER A 279 12.91 -15.98 0.91
C SER A 279 14.25 -15.38 0.48
N HIS A 280 14.38 -14.07 0.63
CA HIS A 280 15.67 -13.40 0.51
C HIS A 280 16.29 -13.26 1.89
N ASN A 281 17.61 -13.39 1.98
CA ASN A 281 18.41 -13.06 3.16
C ASN A 281 18.18 -13.90 4.43
N GLY A 282 17.48 -15.03 4.36
CA GLY A 282 17.22 -15.89 5.52
C GLY A 282 15.98 -15.50 6.34
N ASN A 283 15.21 -14.49 5.88
CA ASN A 283 13.92 -14.12 6.45
C ASN A 283 12.87 -15.22 6.17
N VAL A 284 11.74 -15.17 6.87
CA VAL A 284 10.60 -16.06 6.61
C VAL A 284 10.01 -15.82 5.21
N SER A 285 9.54 -16.88 4.57
CA SER A 285 8.92 -16.83 3.25
C SER A 285 7.52 -16.20 3.33
N ALA A 286 7.25 -15.20 2.49
CA ALA A 286 5.91 -14.59 2.40
C ALA A 286 4.85 -15.61 1.96
N LEU A 287 5.20 -16.55 1.08
CA LEU A 287 4.30 -17.62 0.66
C LEU A 287 3.96 -18.56 1.82
N ASP A 288 4.95 -18.88 2.66
CA ASP A 288 4.76 -19.78 3.80
C ASP A 288 3.86 -19.12 4.85
N LEU A 289 4.10 -17.83 5.14
CA LEU A 289 3.23 -17.06 6.04
C LEU A 289 1.78 -17.02 5.55
N VAL A 290 1.56 -16.80 4.24
CA VAL A 290 0.21 -16.87 3.66
C VAL A 290 -0.40 -18.26 3.82
N ALA A 291 0.34 -19.33 3.52
CA ALA A 291 -0.14 -20.70 3.65
C ALA A 291 -0.46 -21.08 5.11
N MET A 292 0.21 -20.45 6.07
CA MET A 292 -0.04 -20.60 7.51
C MET A 292 -1.19 -19.72 8.02
N GLY A 293 -1.80 -18.88 7.16
CA GLY A 293 -2.85 -17.96 7.57
C GLY A 293 -2.34 -16.78 8.41
N LEU A 294 -1.07 -16.41 8.27
CA LEU A 294 -0.39 -15.32 8.98
C LEU A 294 -0.25 -14.05 8.12
N CYS A 295 -1.20 -13.81 7.21
CA CYS A 295 -1.20 -12.66 6.31
C CYS A 295 -2.64 -12.15 6.13
N ASP A 296 -2.82 -10.84 6.24
CA ASP A 296 -4.11 -10.18 6.09
C ASP A 296 -4.17 -9.27 4.86
N ALA A 297 -3.00 -8.80 4.39
CA ALA A 297 -2.89 -8.02 3.17
C ALA A 297 -1.61 -8.31 2.37
N LEU A 298 -1.73 -8.26 1.05
CA LEU A 298 -0.62 -8.33 0.10
C LEU A 298 -0.49 -7.00 -0.63
N ALA A 299 0.60 -6.30 -0.34
CA ALA A 299 0.90 -4.99 -0.88
C ALA A 299 1.79 -5.08 -2.13
N SER A 300 1.72 -4.08 -3.01
CA SER A 300 2.49 -4.06 -4.25
C SER A 300 3.98 -3.84 -4.01
N ASP A 301 4.34 -3.21 -2.89
CA ASP A 301 5.72 -2.87 -2.55
C ASP A 301 6.31 -2.06 -3.74
N TYR A 302 7.44 -2.47 -4.28
CA TYR A 302 8.03 -1.80 -5.45
C TYR A 302 7.40 -2.20 -6.82
N HIS A 303 6.42 -3.12 -6.90
CA HIS A 303 5.95 -3.70 -8.18
C HIS A 303 4.43 -3.90 -8.27
N TYR A 304 3.73 -2.91 -8.84
CA TYR A 304 2.26 -2.84 -9.02
C TYR A 304 1.56 -4.04 -9.66
N PRO A 305 2.14 -4.78 -10.63
CA PRO A 305 1.49 -5.98 -11.15
C PRO A 305 1.42 -7.14 -10.14
N SER A 306 2.19 -7.11 -9.05
CA SER A 306 2.37 -8.24 -8.15
C SER A 306 1.11 -8.65 -7.37
N PRO A 307 0.28 -7.76 -6.78
CA PRO A 307 -0.88 -8.18 -5.99
C PRO A 307 -1.83 -9.09 -6.78
N ARG A 308 -2.23 -8.69 -8.00
CA ARG A 308 -3.05 -9.53 -8.89
C ARG A 308 -2.37 -10.85 -9.21
N ARG A 309 -1.06 -10.83 -9.51
CA ARG A 309 -0.30 -12.06 -9.84
C ARG A 309 -0.22 -13.00 -8.63
N ALA A 310 -0.02 -12.46 -7.44
CA ALA A 310 0.04 -13.22 -6.20
C ALA A 310 -1.30 -13.88 -5.90
N ALA A 311 -2.41 -13.15 -5.98
CA ALA A 311 -3.75 -13.71 -5.75
C ALA A 311 -4.06 -14.88 -6.70
N PHE A 312 -3.74 -14.73 -7.99
CA PHE A 312 -3.92 -15.84 -8.93
C PHE A 312 -2.96 -16.99 -8.72
N LEU A 313 -1.69 -16.73 -8.35
CA LEU A 313 -0.74 -17.78 -8.03
C LEU A 313 -1.21 -18.61 -6.83
N LEU A 314 -1.70 -17.95 -5.78
CA LEU A 314 -2.23 -18.61 -4.58
C LEU A 314 -3.46 -19.45 -4.90
N ALA A 315 -4.36 -18.92 -5.74
CA ALA A 315 -5.56 -19.62 -6.18
C ALA A 315 -5.24 -20.84 -7.06
N ASP A 316 -4.35 -20.68 -8.04
CA ASP A 316 -4.00 -21.74 -8.98
C ASP A 316 -3.18 -22.86 -8.34
N SER A 317 -2.35 -22.53 -7.34
CA SER A 317 -1.58 -23.51 -6.57
C SER A 317 -2.39 -24.23 -5.50
N GLY A 318 -3.62 -23.78 -5.23
CA GLY A 318 -4.49 -24.35 -4.21
C GLY A 318 -4.08 -24.00 -2.77
N VAL A 319 -3.21 -23.00 -2.58
CA VAL A 319 -2.87 -22.49 -1.24
C VAL A 319 -4.08 -21.80 -0.61
N LEU A 320 -4.83 -21.05 -1.42
CA LEU A 320 -6.12 -20.47 -1.07
C LEU A 320 -7.10 -20.71 -2.21
N ASP A 321 -8.40 -20.58 -1.96
CA ASP A 321 -9.36 -20.41 -3.05
C ASP A 321 -9.29 -18.99 -3.62
N LEU A 322 -9.90 -18.76 -4.78
CA LEU A 322 -9.86 -17.43 -5.41
C LEU A 322 -10.47 -16.31 -4.54
N PRO A 323 -11.63 -16.50 -3.87
CA PRO A 323 -12.15 -15.50 -2.93
C PRO A 323 -11.16 -15.16 -1.81
N GLY A 324 -10.57 -16.16 -1.14
CA GLY A 324 -9.59 -15.94 -0.06
C GLY A 324 -8.31 -15.28 -0.56
N ALA A 325 -7.79 -15.68 -1.72
CA ALA A 325 -6.62 -15.07 -2.32
C ALA A 325 -6.86 -13.61 -2.74
N TRP A 326 -8.05 -13.32 -3.29
CA TRP A 326 -8.42 -11.95 -3.70
C TRP A 326 -8.73 -11.05 -2.49
N TRP A 327 -9.22 -11.63 -1.40
CA TRP A 327 -9.45 -10.92 -0.14
C TRP A 327 -8.17 -10.24 0.37
N LEU A 328 -7.02 -10.91 0.26
CA LEU A 328 -5.71 -10.37 0.66
C LEU A 328 -5.29 -9.12 -0.13
N ILE A 329 -5.88 -8.83 -1.28
CA ILE A 329 -5.54 -7.64 -2.10
C ILE A 329 -6.69 -6.64 -2.23
N SER A 330 -7.80 -6.87 -1.51
CA SER A 330 -8.99 -6.02 -1.58
C SER A 330 -9.61 -5.80 -0.18
N GLY A 331 -10.46 -6.71 0.28
CA GLY A 331 -11.17 -6.60 1.54
C GLY A 331 -10.26 -6.57 2.78
N GLY A 332 -9.23 -7.40 2.82
CA GLY A 332 -8.24 -7.45 3.91
C GLY A 332 -7.53 -6.11 4.11
N PRO A 333 -6.82 -5.57 3.11
CA PRO A 333 -6.19 -4.26 3.22
C PRO A 333 -7.21 -3.11 3.45
N ALA A 334 -8.40 -3.16 2.85
CA ALA A 334 -9.44 -2.17 3.12
C ALA A 334 -9.84 -2.16 4.61
N GLN A 335 -10.10 -3.34 5.19
CA GLN A 335 -10.42 -3.48 6.62
C GLN A 335 -9.26 -3.00 7.51
N GLY A 336 -8.02 -3.40 7.19
CA GLY A 336 -6.82 -2.99 7.94
C GLY A 336 -6.60 -1.48 7.97
N LEU A 337 -6.90 -0.81 6.85
CA LEU A 337 -6.86 0.65 6.75
C LEU A 337 -8.14 1.32 7.28
N GLY A 338 -9.13 0.56 7.76
CA GLY A 338 -10.43 1.03 8.23
C GLY A 338 -11.32 1.65 7.16
N LEU A 339 -11.11 1.30 5.90
CA LEU A 339 -11.91 1.68 4.75
C LEU A 339 -13.10 0.71 4.61
N THR A 340 -14.17 0.99 5.36
CA THR A 340 -15.36 0.12 5.43
C THR A 340 -16.30 0.25 4.23
N ASP A 341 -16.10 1.28 3.42
CA ASP A 341 -16.91 1.60 2.24
C ASP A 341 -16.50 0.81 0.99
N ARG A 342 -15.45 -0.02 1.03
CA ARG A 342 -14.91 -0.75 -0.13
C ARG A 342 -14.40 -2.14 0.22
N GLY A 343 -13.67 -2.77 -0.70
CA GLY A 343 -13.01 -4.07 -0.53
C GLY A 343 -13.85 -5.29 -0.95
N ASP A 344 -15.14 -5.10 -1.23
CA ASP A 344 -15.98 -6.08 -1.90
C ASP A 344 -17.07 -5.37 -2.75
N LEU A 345 -17.87 -6.16 -3.47
CA LEU A 345 -18.91 -5.67 -4.37
C LEU A 345 -20.32 -5.81 -3.79
N THR A 346 -20.47 -5.64 -2.47
CA THR A 346 -21.76 -5.64 -1.78
C THR A 346 -22.49 -4.31 -2.00
N ARG A 347 -23.82 -4.35 -1.96
CA ARG A 347 -24.69 -3.18 -2.10
C ARG A 347 -24.31 -2.08 -1.11
N GLY A 348 -24.33 -0.83 -1.56
CA GLY A 348 -24.00 0.36 -0.78
C GLY A 348 -22.50 0.66 -0.68
N LYS A 349 -21.63 -0.30 -1.02
CA LYS A 349 -20.18 -0.04 -1.08
C LYS A 349 -19.81 0.78 -2.31
N ARG A 350 -18.71 1.53 -2.20
CA ARG A 350 -18.04 2.24 -3.28
C ARG A 350 -17.80 1.26 -4.45
N ALA A 351 -18.12 1.70 -5.66
CA ALA A 351 -17.98 0.90 -6.88
C ALA A 351 -16.52 0.86 -7.35
N ASP A 352 -15.70 0.19 -6.55
CA ASP A 352 -14.29 -0.10 -6.81
C ASP A 352 -14.19 -1.50 -7.40
N LEU A 353 -13.87 -1.58 -8.70
CA LEU A 353 -13.82 -2.86 -9.39
C LEU A 353 -12.75 -2.91 -10.47
N VAL A 354 -12.35 -4.14 -10.80
CA VAL A 354 -11.53 -4.43 -11.96
C VAL A 354 -12.24 -5.45 -12.85
N VAL A 355 -12.20 -5.21 -14.17
CA VAL A 355 -12.71 -6.11 -15.19
C VAL A 355 -11.54 -6.86 -15.80
N LEU A 356 -11.53 -8.19 -15.65
CA LEU A 356 -10.46 -9.06 -16.14
C LEU A 356 -10.98 -9.95 -17.26
N ASP A 357 -10.21 -10.10 -18.31
CA ASP A 357 -10.45 -11.15 -19.30
C ASP A 357 -10.39 -12.53 -18.61
N ALA A 358 -11.40 -13.38 -18.77
CA ALA A 358 -11.50 -14.60 -17.95
C ALA A 358 -10.44 -15.65 -18.30
N GLU A 359 -9.89 -15.63 -19.51
CA GLU A 359 -8.88 -16.58 -19.98
C GLU A 359 -7.47 -16.05 -19.70
N THR A 360 -7.17 -14.84 -20.17
CA THR A 360 -5.83 -14.25 -20.10
C THR A 360 -5.56 -13.52 -18.78
N ARG A 361 -6.61 -13.25 -18.00
CA ARG A 361 -6.59 -12.47 -16.75
C ARG A 361 -6.08 -11.05 -16.90
N ARG A 362 -5.96 -10.55 -18.14
CA ARG A 362 -5.55 -9.18 -18.43
C ARG A 362 -6.63 -8.21 -17.99
N ILE A 363 -6.21 -7.06 -17.48
CA ILE A 363 -7.12 -5.99 -17.07
C ILE A 363 -7.66 -5.31 -18.34
N GLY A 364 -8.99 -5.29 -18.46
CA GLY A 364 -9.69 -4.54 -19.50
C GLY A 364 -10.28 -3.22 -19.00
N ALA A 365 -10.59 -3.12 -17.71
CA ALA A 365 -11.01 -1.86 -17.08
C ALA A 365 -10.74 -1.86 -15.57
N THR A 366 -10.54 -0.66 -15.03
CA THR A 366 -10.45 -0.36 -13.60
C THR A 366 -11.36 0.82 -13.30
N LEU A 367 -12.23 0.68 -12.32
CA LEU A 367 -13.14 1.73 -11.87
C LEU A 367 -12.90 1.99 -10.38
N SER A 368 -12.81 3.26 -10.00
CA SER A 368 -12.68 3.72 -8.62
C SER A 368 -13.82 4.69 -8.31
N GLY A 369 -14.68 4.35 -7.36
CA GLY A 369 -15.91 5.09 -7.05
C GLY A 369 -16.84 5.21 -8.25
N GLY A 370 -16.95 4.15 -9.06
CA GLY A 370 -17.76 4.12 -10.29
C GLY A 370 -17.23 4.97 -11.44
N ARG A 371 -16.09 5.65 -11.28
CA ARG A 371 -15.40 6.41 -12.33
C ARG A 371 -14.33 5.53 -12.98
N VAL A 372 -14.20 5.62 -14.30
CA VAL A 372 -13.19 4.86 -15.05
C VAL A 372 -11.80 5.49 -14.85
N SER A 373 -10.88 4.77 -14.21
CA SER A 373 -9.47 5.18 -14.10
C SER A 373 -8.61 4.58 -15.21
N TYR A 374 -8.97 3.39 -15.69
CA TYR A 374 -8.31 2.73 -16.82
C TYR A 374 -9.34 1.93 -17.61
N MET A 375 -9.23 1.93 -18.94
CA MET A 375 -10.04 1.08 -19.81
C MET A 375 -9.35 0.88 -21.15
N SER A 376 -9.35 -0.34 -21.67
CA SER A 376 -8.67 -0.64 -22.92
C SER A 376 -9.33 -1.76 -23.73
N GLY A 377 -8.96 -1.83 -25.01
CA GLY A 377 -9.28 -2.94 -25.90
C GLY A 377 -10.78 -3.22 -26.05
N ALA A 378 -11.13 -4.51 -26.05
CA ALA A 378 -12.50 -4.97 -26.28
C ALA A 378 -13.48 -4.50 -25.21
N VAL A 379 -13.04 -4.34 -23.94
CA VAL A 379 -13.90 -3.81 -22.88
C VAL A 379 -14.29 -2.36 -23.18
N ALA A 380 -13.32 -1.52 -23.57
CA ALA A 380 -13.60 -0.13 -23.97
C ALA A 380 -14.66 -0.03 -25.08
N ALA A 381 -14.55 -0.86 -26.12
CA ALA A 381 -15.53 -0.89 -27.20
C ALA A 381 -16.95 -1.24 -26.73
N ARG A 382 -17.10 -2.06 -25.68
CA ARG A 382 -18.41 -2.40 -25.11
C ARG A 382 -18.98 -1.28 -24.25
N PHE A 383 -18.12 -0.49 -23.61
CA PHE A 383 -18.53 0.71 -22.87
C PHE A 383 -18.86 1.90 -23.77
N LEU A 384 -18.50 1.90 -25.05
CA LEU A 384 -18.83 3.00 -25.98
C LEU A 384 -20.09 2.77 -26.82
N ARG A 385 -20.73 1.60 -26.69
CA ARG A 385 -21.92 1.22 -27.47
C ARG A 385 -23.22 1.86 -27.01
#